data_AF-T1G5Z5-F1
#
_entry.id   AF-T1G5Z5-F1
#
_cell.length_a   1.000
_cell.length_b   1.000
_cell.length_c   1.000
_cell.angle_alpha   90.00
_cell.angle_beta   90.00
_cell.angle_gamma   90.00
#
_symmetry.space_group_name_H-M   'P 1'
#
loop_
_entity.id
_entity.type
_entity.pdbx_description
1 polymer ?
#
loop_
_entity_poly.entity_id
_entity_poly.type
_entity_poly.pdbx_seq_one_letter_code
_entity_poly.pdbx_strand_id
1 'polypeptide(L)'
;MIIVDDDDDIVTQADKKAHHNALERKRRDHIKESFTKLRDSIPETKKEKTSRALILKRATDYIKLMSQRNQTRQKEIEKMKRQNQILRQQGCCCCCCFCCSCCCSFCCCCYNCCLT
;
A
#
# COMPACT_ATOMS: atom_id res chain seq x y z
N MET A 1 58.31 -10.43 28.21
CA MET A 1 57.77 -9.49 27.21
C MET A 1 56.27 -9.66 27.21
N ILE A 2 55.59 -8.93 28.10
CA ILE A 2 54.13 -8.85 28.08
C ILE A 2 53.85 -7.67 27.14
N ILE A 3 53.26 -7.95 25.99
CA ILE A 3 52.63 -6.92 25.18
C ILE A 3 51.37 -6.55 25.97
N VAL A 4 51.47 -5.44 26.71
CA VAL A 4 50.30 -4.73 27.20
C VAL A 4 49.73 -4.01 25.99
N ASP A 5 48.65 -4.55 25.43
CA ASP A 5 47.74 -3.80 24.59
C ASP A 5 46.94 -2.83 25.49
N ASP A 6 47.62 -1.80 26.01
CA ASP A 6 47.02 -0.68 26.74
C ASP A 6 46.75 0.47 25.76
N ASP A 7 45.97 0.23 24.71
CA ASP A 7 45.30 1.29 23.92
C ASP A 7 43.92 1.58 24.55
N ASP A 8 43.90 1.86 25.86
CA ASP A 8 42.76 2.50 26.50
C ASP A 8 42.88 4.00 26.19
N ASP A 9 42.47 4.37 24.96
CA ASP A 9 42.34 5.75 24.50
C ASP A 9 41.66 6.56 25.60
N ILE A 10 42.39 7.47 26.25
CA ILE A 10 41.81 8.43 27.20
C ILE A 10 40.94 9.39 26.40
N VAL A 11 39.71 8.95 26.08
CA VAL A 11 38.72 9.74 25.35
C VAL A 11 38.38 10.92 26.23
N THR A 12 38.88 12.09 25.87
CA THR A 12 38.67 13.29 26.65
C THR A 12 37.18 13.62 26.68
N GLN A 13 36.73 14.36 27.70
CA GLN A 13 35.34 14.83 27.75
C GLN A 13 34.96 15.68 26.52
N ALA A 14 35.95 16.31 25.87
CA ALA A 14 35.78 17.02 24.61
C ALA A 14 35.51 16.04 23.45
N ASP A 15 36.24 14.93 23.36
CA ASP A 15 36.05 13.91 22.33
C ASP A 15 34.70 13.20 22.46
N LYS A 16 34.26 12.88 23.69
CA LYS A 16 32.92 12.33 23.96
C LYS A 16 31.82 13.29 23.49
N LYS A 17 31.97 14.60 23.77
CA LYS A 17 31.04 15.64 23.30
C LYS A 17 31.06 15.79 21.78
N ALA A 18 32.24 15.79 21.16
CA ALA A 18 32.39 15.91 19.72
C ALA A 18 31.73 14.72 18.99
N HIS A 19 31.97 13.50 19.48
CA HIS A 19 31.36 12.28 18.96
C HIS A 19 29.84 12.28 19.11
N HIS A 20 29.32 12.63 20.30
CA HIS A 20 27.88 12.77 20.52
C HIS A 20 27.24 13.79 19.56
N ASN A 21 27.87 14.94 19.37
CA ASN A 21 27.40 15.97 18.44
C ASN A 21 27.43 15.50 16.97
N ALA A 22 28.41 14.69 16.59
CA ALA A 22 28.49 14.11 15.26
C ALA A 22 27.37 13.09 15.01
N LEU A 23 27.13 12.19 15.96
CA LEU A 23 26.04 11.22 15.87
C LEU A 23 24.67 11.91 15.80
N GLU A 24 24.46 12.95 16.60
CA GLU A 24 23.19 13.68 16.61
C GLU A 24 22.98 14.45 15.29
N ARG A 25 24.03 14.99 14.67
CA ARG A 25 23.94 15.55 13.30
C ARG A 25 23.46 14.50 12.30
N LYS A 26 24.10 13.33 12.28
CA LYS A 26 23.72 12.21 11.41
C LYS A 26 22.25 11.81 11.63
N ARG A 27 21.80 11.73 12.88
CA ARG A 27 20.40 11.45 13.22
C ARG A 27 19.44 12.50 12.64
N ARG A 28 19.76 13.79 12.77
CA ARG A 28 18.94 14.88 12.21
C ARG A 28 18.89 14.85 10.68
N ASP A 29 19.97 14.48 10.02
CA ASP A 29 20.01 14.35 8.56
C ASP A 29 19.13 13.21 8.07
N HIS A 30 19.16 12.04 8.73
CA HIS A 30 18.24 10.93 8.43
C HIS A 30 16.77 11.30 8.60
N ILE A 31 16.44 12.08 9.64
CA ILE A 31 15.07 12.58 9.83
C ILE A 31 14.69 13.55 8.71
N LYS A 32 15.59 14.46 8.34
CA LYS A 32 15.35 15.42 7.26
C LYS A 32 15.08 14.70 5.94
N GLU A 33 15.87 13.68 5.61
CA GLU A 33 15.66 12.84 4.43
C GLU A 33 14.29 12.14 4.47
N SER A 34 13.90 11.61 5.61
CA SER A 34 12.60 10.95 5.79
C SER A 34 11.42 11.91 5.57
N PHE A 35 11.53 13.15 6.07
CA PHE A 35 10.53 14.20 5.81
C PHE A 35 10.46 14.60 4.33
N THR A 36 11.60 14.65 3.63
CA THR A 36 11.64 14.91 2.18
C THR A 36 10.92 13.79 1.42
N LYS A 37 11.24 12.52 1.70
CA LYS A 37 10.55 11.36 1.07
C LYS A 37 9.05 11.38 1.32
N LEU A 38 8.64 11.71 2.55
CA LEU A 38 7.22 11.83 2.90
C LEU A 38 6.53 12.94 2.11
N ARG A 39 7.12 14.13 2.03
CA ARG A 39 6.59 15.26 1.25
C ARG A 39 6.45 14.90 -0.23
N ASP A 40 7.44 14.21 -0.79
CA ASP A 40 7.46 13.86 -2.21
C ASP A 40 6.45 12.74 -2.54
N SER A 41 6.00 11.98 -1.55
CA SER A 41 4.94 10.98 -1.70
C SER A 41 3.53 11.59 -1.70
N ILE A 42 3.38 12.83 -1.24
CA ILE A 42 2.09 13.53 -1.13
C ILE A 42 1.93 14.47 -2.33
N PRO A 43 0.94 14.28 -3.21
CA PRO A 43 0.80 15.04 -4.46
C PRO A 43 0.69 16.57 -4.29
N GLU A 44 0.02 17.03 -3.22
CA GLU A 44 -0.27 18.45 -2.98
C GLU A 44 0.92 19.24 -2.42
N THR A 45 1.92 18.57 -1.83
CA THR A 45 3.02 19.25 -1.12
C THR A 45 4.31 19.36 -1.93
N LYS A 46 4.31 18.92 -3.20
CA LYS A 46 5.52 18.88 -4.04
C LYS A 46 6.08 20.24 -4.46
N LYS A 47 5.24 21.29 -4.47
CA LYS A 47 5.59 22.58 -5.13
C LYS A 47 5.85 23.74 -4.17
N GLU A 48 5.67 23.57 -2.86
CA GLU A 48 5.71 24.67 -1.90
C GLU A 48 6.69 24.40 -0.74
N LYS A 49 7.20 25.47 -0.12
CA LYS A 49 7.97 25.39 1.14
C LYS A 49 7.05 24.92 2.27
N THR A 50 6.81 23.62 2.35
CA THR A 50 5.93 23.01 3.35
C THR A 50 6.65 22.86 4.69
N SER A 51 6.05 23.37 5.78
CA SER A 51 6.59 23.16 7.14
C SER A 51 6.47 21.70 7.57
N ARG A 52 7.31 21.24 8.52
CA ARG A 52 7.23 19.86 9.05
C ARG A 52 5.86 19.51 9.60
N ALA A 53 5.25 20.42 10.35
CA ALA A 53 3.90 20.24 10.88
C ALA A 53 2.86 20.09 9.77
N LEU A 54 2.98 20.89 8.70
CA LEU A 54 2.07 20.80 7.56
C LEU A 54 2.26 19.51 6.76
N ILE A 55 3.50 19.01 6.60
CA ILE A 55 3.77 17.69 5.99
C ILE A 55 3.03 16.59 6.75
N LEU A 56 3.10 16.57 8.09
CA LEU A 56 2.42 15.56 8.91
C LEU A 56 0.89 15.65 8.80
N LYS A 57 0.35 16.88 8.82
CA LYS A 57 -1.09 17.11 8.64
C LYS A 57 -1.56 16.60 7.27
N ARG A 58 -0.88 17.02 6.20
CA ARG A 58 -1.21 16.60 4.82
C ARG A 58 -1.03 15.10 4.61
N ALA A 59 -0.02 14.48 5.22
CA ALA A 59 0.15 13.03 5.18
C ALA A 59 -1.07 12.31 5.77
N THR A 60 -1.53 12.76 6.94
CA THR A 60 -2.69 12.20 7.63
C THR A 60 -3.96 12.36 6.80
N ASP A 61 -4.19 13.55 6.25
CA ASP A 61 -5.35 13.84 5.40
C ASP A 61 -5.31 13.02 4.11
N TYR A 62 -4.13 12.88 3.50
CA TYR A 62 -3.94 12.09 2.29
C TYR A 62 -4.21 10.59 2.51
N ILE A 63 -3.74 10.02 3.62
CA ILE A 63 -4.04 8.62 3.98
C ILE A 63 -5.55 8.40 4.13
N LYS A 64 -6.25 9.32 4.82
CA LYS A 64 -7.71 9.25 4.98
C LYS A 64 -8.42 9.31 3.63
N LEU A 65 -8.03 10.25 2.77
CA LEU A 65 -8.58 10.40 1.43
C LEU A 65 -8.34 9.14 0.58
N MET A 66 -7.13 8.58 0.60
CA MET A 66 -6.82 7.36 -0.15
C MET A 66 -7.60 6.15 0.36
N SER A 67 -7.78 6.01 1.67
CA SER A 67 -8.59 4.95 2.26
C SER A 67 -10.05 5.03 1.79
N GLN A 68 -10.65 6.22 1.84
CA GLN A 68 -12.01 6.45 1.34
C GLN A 68 -12.13 6.17 -0.16
N ARG A 69 -11.18 6.65 -0.97
CA ARG A 69 -11.15 6.37 -2.42
C ARG A 69 -11.01 4.88 -2.72
N ASN A 70 -10.21 4.14 -1.94
CA ASN A 70 -10.09 2.70 -2.10
C ASN A 70 -11.40 1.99 -1.78
N GLN A 71 -12.10 2.39 -0.72
CA GLN A 71 -13.40 1.82 -0.37
C GLN A 71 -14.45 2.10 -1.44
N THR A 72 -14.53 3.33 -1.97
CA THR A 72 -15.47 3.67 -3.06
C THR A 72 -15.16 2.86 -4.31
N ARG A 73 -13.88 2.80 -4.74
CA ARG A 73 -13.48 1.98 -5.89
C ARG A 73 -13.80 0.50 -5.69
N GLN A 74 -13.60 -0.02 -4.49
CA GLN A 74 -13.93 -1.41 -4.16
C GLN A 74 -15.42 -1.68 -4.31
N LYS A 75 -16.28 -0.77 -3.82
CA LYS A 75 -17.74 -0.86 -4.00
C LYS A 75 -18.13 -0.79 -5.48
N GLU A 76 -17.49 0.05 -6.27
CA GLU A 76 -17.72 0.13 -7.72
C GLU A 76 -17.33 -1.17 -8.42
N ILE A 77 -16.18 -1.76 -8.07
CA ILE A 77 -15.75 -3.07 -8.59
C ILE A 77 -16.79 -4.15 -8.26
N GLU A 78 -17.27 -4.20 -7.02
CA GLU A 78 -18.29 -5.18 -6.59
C GLU A 78 -19.62 -4.98 -7.33
N LYS A 79 -20.06 -3.73 -7.50
CA LYS A 79 -21.25 -3.40 -8.29
C LYS A 79 -21.09 -3.85 -9.74
N MET A 80 -19.96 -3.55 -10.37
CA MET A 80 -19.67 -3.94 -11.76
C MET A 80 -19.57 -5.46 -11.92
N LYS A 81 -19.00 -6.17 -10.93
CA LYS A 81 -18.96 -7.64 -10.92
C LYS A 81 -20.37 -8.23 -10.84
N ARG A 82 -21.22 -7.72 -9.96
CA ARG A 82 -22.62 -8.17 -9.85
C ARG A 82 -23.40 -7.91 -11.14
N GLN A 83 -23.23 -6.75 -11.76
CA GLN A 83 -23.86 -6.44 -13.06
C GLN A 83 -23.40 -7.40 -14.15
N ASN A 84 -22.10 -7.67 -14.23
CA ASN A 84 -21.56 -8.66 -15.18
C ASN A 84 -22.12 -10.07 -14.93
N GLN A 85 -22.27 -10.48 -13.67
CA GLN A 85 -22.85 -11.79 -13.35
C GLN A 85 -24.31 -11.88 -13.82
N ILE A 86 -25.11 -10.86 -13.59
CA ILE A 86 -26.51 -10.80 -14.05
C ILE A 86 -26.58 -10.86 -15.58
N LEU A 87 -25.75 -10.07 -16.27
CA LEU A 87 -25.71 -10.07 -17.74
C LEU A 87 -25.26 -11.43 -18.30
N ARG A 88 -24.29 -12.10 -17.67
CA ARG A 88 -23.87 -13.46 -18.04
C ARG A 88 -25.00 -14.48 -17.84
N GLN A 89 -25.75 -14.38 -16.74
CA GLN A 89 -26.91 -15.25 -16.48
C GLN A 89 -28.03 -15.03 -17.51
N GLN A 90 -28.31 -13.78 -17.88
CA GLN A 90 -29.27 -13.45 -18.95
C GLN A 90 -28.83 -14.03 -20.30
N GLY A 91 -27.54 -13.98 -20.62
CA GLY A 91 -26.98 -14.61 -21.82
C GLY A 91 -27.06 -16.15 -21.83
N CYS A 92 -27.12 -16.79 -20.67
CA CYS A 92 -27.18 -18.26 -20.54
C CYS A 92 -28.62 -18.80 -20.48
N CYS A 93 -29.59 -17.99 -20.06
CA CYS A 93 -30.98 -18.42 -19.86
C CYS A 93 -31.74 -18.71 -21.18
N CYS A 94 -31.24 -18.24 -22.32
CA CYS A 94 -31.91 -18.46 -23.62
C CYS A 94 -31.76 -19.89 -24.18
N CYS A 95 -30.77 -20.68 -23.72
CA CYS A 95 -30.65 -22.08 -24.17
C CYS A 95 -31.46 -23.06 -23.31
N CYS A 96 -31.93 -22.66 -22.13
CA CYS A 96 -32.63 -23.56 -21.20
C CYS A 96 -34.16 -23.54 -21.37
N CYS A 97 -34.75 -22.44 -21.90
CA CYS A 97 -36.21 -22.31 -21.96
C CYS A 97 -36.88 -22.95 -23.19
N PHE A 98 -36.15 -23.35 -24.24
CA PHE A 98 -36.74 -24.04 -25.40
C PHE A 98 -36.38 -25.54 -25.50
N CYS A 99 -35.48 -26.04 -24.65
CA CYS A 99 -35.01 -27.43 -24.71
C CYS A 99 -35.66 -28.37 -23.66
N CYS A 100 -36.60 -27.90 -22.85
CA CYS A 100 -37.12 -28.67 -21.71
C CYS A 100 -38.19 -29.72 -22.04
N SER A 101 -38.46 -30.01 -23.32
CA SER A 101 -39.41 -31.09 -23.68
C SER A 101 -38.78 -32.33 -24.32
N CYS A 102 -37.47 -32.38 -24.63
CA CYS A 102 -36.91 -33.55 -25.34
C CYS A 102 -35.52 -34.06 -24.96
N CYS A 103 -34.77 -33.49 -24.00
CA CYS A 103 -33.37 -33.91 -23.79
C CYS A 103 -33.11 -34.60 -22.44
N CYS A 104 -33.82 -35.70 -22.18
CA CYS A 104 -33.44 -36.68 -21.17
C CYS A 104 -32.92 -37.95 -21.88
N SER A 105 -31.62 -38.00 -22.22
CA SER A 105 -30.84 -39.26 -22.18
C SER A 105 -29.34 -39.11 -22.42
N PHE A 106 -28.85 -38.07 -23.11
CA PHE A 106 -27.40 -37.97 -23.38
C PHE A 106 -26.91 -36.53 -23.46
N CYS A 107 -26.65 -35.89 -22.31
CA CYS A 107 -25.99 -34.59 -22.31
C CYS A 107 -24.86 -34.54 -21.27
N CYS A 108 -23.67 -34.94 -21.70
CA CYS A 108 -22.40 -34.68 -21.00
C CYS A 108 -22.09 -33.18 -20.84
N CYS A 109 -22.88 -32.27 -21.44
CA CYS A 109 -22.66 -30.83 -21.33
C CYS A 109 -23.08 -30.22 -19.98
N CYS A 110 -23.87 -30.92 -19.16
CA CYS A 110 -24.24 -30.41 -17.83
C CYS A 110 -23.13 -30.54 -16.78
N TYR A 111 -22.17 -31.45 -16.94
CA TYR A 111 -21.19 -31.71 -15.88
C TYR A 111 -20.13 -30.61 -15.74
N ASN A 112 -19.81 -29.87 -16.81
CA ASN A 112 -18.81 -28.80 -16.78
C ASN A 112 -19.38 -27.38 -16.62
N CYS A 113 -20.70 -27.19 -16.67
CA CYS A 113 -21.31 -25.86 -16.54
C CYS A 113 -21.70 -25.50 -15.09
N CYS A 114 -21.63 -26.46 -14.15
CA CYS A 114 -21.94 -26.26 -12.72
C CYS A 114 -20.70 -26.24 -11.79
N LEU A 115 -19.48 -26.40 -12.30
CA LEU A 115 -18.25 -26.48 -11.48
C LEU A 115 -17.25 -25.31 -11.66
N THR A 116 -17.65 -24.18 -12.22
CA THR A 116 -16.81 -22.95 -12.28
C THR A 116 -17.66 -21.71 -12.07
#